data_AF-A0A495S214-F1
#
_entry.id   AF-A0A495S214-F1
#
_cell.length_a   1.000
_cell.length_b   1.000
_cell.length_c   1.000
_cell.angle_alpha   90.00
_cell.angle_beta   90.00
_cell.angle_gamma   90.00
#
_symmetry.space_group_name_H-M   'P 1'
#
loop_
_entity.id
_entity.type
_entity.pdbx_description
1 polymer ?
#
loop_
_entity_poly.entity_id
_entity_poly.type
_entity_poly.pdbx_seq_one_letter_code
_entity_poly.pdbx_strand_id
1 'polypeptide(L)'
;MSVQQFEKVKIAAPFLGEPLVHIVGQDPLGLLNTGGKTFDLLLPGLNNVTDRIRYYSFYCWFFHCYAKYISKPSKKEQFDHLRRAEFILSLLAARNGVQGIGGITKAQAMYNKSQQSFDLTEGTGEDKVSKDGTYWKNPRGIFGQNYVSSLKQLNLIREFDVNSEFFIRTEFDIENKISGHQLAVAFEENLGSEIALLFVEIMKKGVINQSELEKLTIPFNMLKIPTNTVEHNLIWQLITGNDEPKLENSNLFRKKTIQLLLETVTLDEEIILDNVLPLDAYHSLGLIDDEIDETFSLWYFYQLEQFWHMACTGSLSTFLKILNKESNGNWIDEEMLIDKIANQVVEFLKSESYIDNNQTFKELIDIDLLEEEVVYETKRTNDNIEKIGYNILLVKKLIINNNEDIERLLRLTKKYNLNSNSSFLSAIVTLQSNDGLLLKEYVKYFLKKYVIIRHQWVSLKKMNNTQSTEKFIREDGLIRFIDDVDYAYSSPRLNTLIDFLRELQLIKEDKKNLTTIGLELFNSL
;
A
#
# COMPACT_ATOMS: atom_id res chain seq x y z
N MET A 1 12.41 26.53 33.46
CA MET A 1 11.54 27.15 32.43
C MET A 1 11.31 26.11 31.36
N SER A 2 10.07 25.75 31.08
CA SER A 2 9.73 24.74 30.06
C SER A 2 9.86 25.32 28.65
N VAL A 3 10.17 24.48 27.65
CA VAL A 3 10.24 24.89 26.23
C VAL A 3 8.93 25.51 25.74
N GLN A 4 7.79 25.12 26.33
CA GLN A 4 6.48 25.73 26.07
C GLN A 4 6.40 27.23 26.42
N GLN A 5 7.26 27.74 27.30
CA GLN A 5 7.35 29.19 27.57
C GLN A 5 8.20 29.93 26.52
N PHE A 6 9.09 29.25 25.82
CA PHE A 6 9.92 29.83 24.76
C PHE A 6 9.13 30.09 23.47
N GLU A 7 8.14 29.26 23.14
CA GLU A 7 7.36 29.38 21.89
C GLU A 7 6.51 30.66 21.81
N LYS A 8 6.25 31.36 22.93
CA LYS A 8 5.46 32.60 22.97
C LYS A 8 6.26 33.88 22.76
N VAL A 9 7.59 33.84 22.83
CA VAL A 9 8.43 35.03 22.68
C VAL A 9 9.34 34.83 21.48
N LYS A 10 9.04 35.48 20.35
CA LYS A 10 9.92 35.58 19.19
C LYS A 10 11.19 36.36 19.55
N ILE A 11 12.12 35.71 20.25
CA ILE A 11 13.48 36.22 20.42
C ILE A 11 14.24 35.81 19.17
N ALA A 12 14.64 36.80 18.36
CA ALA A 12 15.56 36.60 17.24
C ALA A 12 16.97 36.33 17.80
N ALA A 13 17.20 35.12 18.28
CA ALA A 13 18.54 34.62 18.54
C ALA A 13 19.14 34.10 17.22
N PRO A 14 20.46 34.26 17.00
CA PRO A 14 21.13 33.69 15.84
C PRO A 14 21.16 32.17 15.99
N PHE A 15 20.14 31.49 15.48
CA PHE A 15 20.14 30.03 15.40
C PHE A 15 20.89 29.61 14.13
N LEU A 16 21.95 28.83 14.29
CA LEU A 16 22.71 28.25 13.19
C LEU A 16 21.90 27.09 12.59
N GLY A 17 20.90 27.41 11.78
CA GLY A 17 20.07 26.45 11.04
C GLY A 17 18.57 26.68 11.22
N GLU A 18 17.80 26.34 10.18
CA GLU A 18 16.34 26.26 10.32
C GLU A 18 15.98 25.14 11.32
N PRO A 19 14.98 25.32 12.19
CA PRO A 19 14.55 24.27 13.11
C PRO A 19 14.03 23.07 12.32
N LEU A 20 14.40 21.86 12.75
CA LEU A 20 13.86 20.63 12.19
C LEU A 20 12.35 20.55 12.50
N VAL A 21 11.56 20.31 11.47
CA VAL A 21 10.13 20.04 11.62
C VAL A 21 9.95 18.54 11.83
N HIS A 22 9.42 18.15 12.99
CA HIS A 22 9.07 16.75 13.25
C HIS A 22 7.84 16.37 12.43
N ILE A 23 7.97 15.32 11.63
CA ILE A 23 6.89 14.77 10.82
C ILE A 23 6.55 13.36 11.27
N VAL A 24 5.29 12.95 11.06
CA VAL A 24 4.77 11.68 11.58
C VAL A 24 5.58 10.47 11.07
N GLY A 25 6.13 10.55 9.85
CA GLY A 25 7.01 9.55 9.24
C GLY A 25 6.33 8.18 9.08
N GLN A 26 5.95 7.80 7.85
CA GLN A 26 5.42 6.46 7.60
C GLN A 26 6.53 5.42 7.84
N ASP A 27 6.23 4.37 8.62
CA ASP A 27 7.16 3.30 9.05
C ASP A 27 8.32 3.75 9.97
N PRO A 28 8.06 3.99 11.28
CA PRO A 28 9.07 4.51 12.22
C PRO A 28 10.21 3.52 12.54
N LEU A 29 10.03 2.23 12.26
CA LEU A 29 11.02 1.16 12.49
C LEU A 29 11.62 0.61 11.19
N GLY A 30 11.17 1.08 10.03
CA GLY A 30 11.68 0.64 8.73
C GLY A 30 11.40 -0.85 8.47
N LEU A 31 10.29 -1.39 8.98
CA LEU A 31 9.93 -2.81 8.90
C LEU A 31 9.00 -3.11 7.72
N LEU A 32 8.23 -2.12 7.26
CA LEU A 32 7.23 -2.32 6.20
C LEU A 32 7.83 -2.44 4.80
N ASN A 33 9.09 -2.05 4.62
CA ASN A 33 9.77 -2.11 3.33
C ASN A 33 9.89 -3.56 2.80
N THR A 34 10.12 -4.54 3.67
CA THR A 34 10.20 -5.95 3.26
C THR A 34 8.86 -6.41 2.70
N GLY A 35 7.77 -6.24 3.46
CA GLY A 35 6.42 -6.56 2.99
C GLY A 35 6.03 -5.79 1.72
N GLY A 36 6.44 -4.53 1.63
CA GLY A 36 6.32 -3.68 0.44
C GLY A 36 6.89 -4.32 -0.82
N LYS A 37 8.16 -4.72 -0.76
CA LYS A 37 8.83 -5.39 -1.87
C LYS A 37 8.21 -6.73 -2.20
N THR A 38 7.74 -7.48 -1.20
CA THR A 38 7.10 -8.79 -1.41
C THR A 38 5.81 -8.62 -2.22
N PHE A 39 4.91 -7.70 -1.87
CA PHE A 39 3.70 -7.50 -2.69
C PHE A 39 4.00 -6.79 -4.02
N ASP A 40 5.07 -5.98 -4.14
CA ASP A 40 5.51 -5.42 -5.42
C ASP A 40 5.94 -6.53 -6.40
N LEU A 41 6.54 -7.60 -5.87
CA LEU A 41 6.92 -8.80 -6.63
C LEU A 41 5.71 -9.67 -6.97
N LEU A 42 4.77 -9.85 -6.05
CA LEU A 42 3.60 -10.71 -6.23
C LEU A 42 2.52 -10.09 -7.11
N LEU A 43 2.35 -8.76 -7.05
CA LEU A 43 1.30 -8.02 -7.74
C LEU A 43 1.88 -6.86 -8.56
N PRO A 44 2.82 -7.13 -9.49
CA PRO A 44 3.40 -6.10 -10.33
C PRO A 44 2.33 -5.47 -11.21
N GLY A 45 2.47 -4.17 -11.46
CA GLY A 45 1.48 -3.40 -12.21
C GLY A 45 0.27 -2.98 -11.37
N LEU A 46 0.02 -3.54 -10.17
CA LEU A 46 -1.01 -3.05 -9.26
C LEU A 46 -0.39 -2.11 -8.23
N ASN A 47 -1.13 -1.10 -7.77
CA ASN A 47 -0.72 -0.31 -6.61
C ASN A 47 -1.90 0.06 -5.71
N ASN A 48 -1.61 0.52 -4.49
CA ASN A 48 -2.63 0.83 -3.47
C ASN A 48 -3.46 2.09 -3.79
N VAL A 49 -3.18 2.79 -4.88
CA VAL A 49 -3.84 4.05 -5.28
C VAL A 49 -4.46 3.99 -6.68
N THR A 50 -4.27 2.90 -7.44
CA THR A 50 -4.95 2.68 -8.72
C THR A 50 -6.33 2.17 -8.42
N ASP A 51 -7.32 3.05 -8.60
CA ASP A 51 -8.68 2.75 -8.18
C ASP A 51 -9.45 1.87 -9.18
N ARG A 52 -9.14 1.94 -10.50
CA ARG A 52 -9.91 1.23 -11.54
C ARG A 52 -9.03 0.61 -12.61
N ILE A 53 -9.34 -0.62 -13.03
CA ILE A 53 -8.56 -1.31 -14.08
C ILE A 53 -8.86 -0.74 -15.47
N ARG A 54 -10.08 -0.25 -15.71
CA ARG A 54 -10.46 0.31 -17.03
C ARG A 54 -9.67 1.56 -17.42
N TYR A 55 -9.07 2.24 -16.44
CA TYR A 55 -8.13 3.34 -16.71
C TYR A 55 -6.91 2.90 -17.53
N TYR A 56 -6.53 1.61 -17.48
CA TYR A 56 -5.38 1.10 -18.23
C TYR A 56 -5.67 1.19 -19.73
N SER A 57 -6.86 0.77 -20.15
CA SER A 57 -7.37 0.95 -21.52
C SER A 57 -7.51 2.43 -21.87
N PHE A 58 -8.13 3.22 -20.99
CA PHE A 58 -8.37 4.65 -21.22
C PHE A 58 -7.07 5.44 -21.45
N TYR A 59 -6.03 5.23 -20.64
CA TYR A 59 -4.77 5.95 -20.81
C TYR A 59 -4.05 5.53 -22.10
N CYS A 60 -4.07 4.24 -22.44
CA CYS A 60 -3.56 3.76 -23.71
C CYS A 60 -4.28 4.43 -24.89
N TRP A 61 -5.62 4.47 -24.83
CA TRP A 61 -6.47 5.14 -25.80
C TRP A 61 -6.20 6.64 -25.88
N PHE A 62 -6.08 7.33 -24.75
CA PHE A 62 -5.74 8.75 -24.71
C PHE A 62 -4.42 9.03 -25.46
N PHE A 63 -3.35 8.29 -25.17
CA PHE A 63 -2.06 8.50 -25.84
C PHE A 63 -2.11 8.13 -27.33
N HIS A 64 -2.95 7.18 -27.71
CA HIS A 64 -3.22 6.87 -29.11
C HIS A 64 -3.93 8.04 -29.81
N CYS A 65 -5.03 8.55 -29.25
CA CYS A 65 -5.78 9.69 -29.79
C CYS A 65 -4.96 10.98 -29.82
N TYR A 66 -4.16 11.24 -28.78
CA TYR A 66 -3.28 12.41 -28.73
C TYR A 66 -2.30 12.39 -29.90
N ALA A 67 -1.68 11.24 -30.17
CA ALA A 67 -0.78 11.08 -31.31
C ALA A 67 -1.51 11.20 -32.66
N LYS A 68 -2.75 10.72 -32.76
CA LYS A 68 -3.55 10.70 -34.00
C LYS A 68 -4.19 12.05 -34.37
N TYR A 69 -4.71 12.80 -33.41
CA TYR A 69 -5.58 13.97 -33.66
C TYR A 69 -5.03 15.32 -33.18
N ILE A 70 -3.96 15.31 -32.38
CA ILE A 70 -3.27 16.53 -31.89
C ILE A 70 -1.84 16.56 -32.44
N SER A 71 -1.12 15.43 -32.34
CA SER A 71 0.20 15.20 -32.97
C SER A 71 1.27 16.25 -32.65
N LYS A 72 1.17 16.92 -31.50
CA LYS A 72 2.16 17.90 -31.03
C LYS A 72 3.05 17.30 -29.93
N PRO A 73 4.38 17.27 -30.08
CA PRO A 73 5.28 16.75 -29.05
C PRO A 73 5.52 17.80 -27.95
N SER A 74 4.49 18.12 -27.16
CA SER A 74 4.58 19.07 -26.04
C SER A 74 4.11 18.43 -24.75
N LYS A 75 5.02 18.28 -23.78
CA LYS A 75 4.73 17.78 -22.42
C LYS A 75 3.59 18.58 -21.76
N LYS A 76 3.66 19.91 -21.84
CA LYS A 76 2.67 20.80 -21.23
C LYS A 76 1.30 20.57 -21.86
N GLU A 77 1.20 20.63 -23.18
CA GLU A 77 -0.08 20.44 -23.87
C GLU A 77 -0.63 19.02 -23.66
N GLN A 78 0.22 17.99 -23.65
CA GLN A 78 -0.20 16.62 -23.36
C GLN A 78 -0.85 16.52 -21.97
N PHE A 79 -0.26 17.13 -20.94
CA PHE A 79 -0.83 17.11 -19.60
C PHE A 79 -2.06 18.01 -19.44
N ASP A 80 -2.17 19.10 -20.19
CA ASP A 80 -3.39 19.92 -20.20
C ASP A 80 -4.54 19.09 -20.79
N HIS A 81 -4.35 18.49 -21.96
CA HIS A 81 -5.35 17.61 -22.58
C HIS A 81 -5.68 16.38 -21.72
N LEU A 82 -4.68 15.76 -21.09
CA LEU A 82 -4.87 14.62 -20.20
C LEU A 82 -5.76 15.00 -19.00
N ARG A 83 -5.46 16.13 -18.35
CA ARG A 83 -6.27 16.60 -17.22
C ARG A 83 -7.70 16.93 -17.63
N ARG A 84 -7.91 17.51 -18.82
CA ARG A 84 -9.26 17.71 -19.36
C ARG A 84 -9.97 16.38 -19.57
N ALA A 85 -9.28 15.39 -20.14
CA ALA A 85 -9.83 14.05 -20.35
C ALA A 85 -10.23 13.39 -19.02
N GLU A 86 -9.36 13.46 -18.00
CA GLU A 86 -9.66 12.96 -16.66
C GLU A 86 -10.83 13.71 -16.02
N PHE A 87 -10.91 15.03 -16.19
CA PHE A 87 -12.01 15.84 -15.65
C PHE A 87 -13.35 15.57 -16.33
N ILE A 88 -13.36 15.24 -17.64
CA ILE A 88 -14.57 14.75 -18.32
C ILE A 88 -15.08 13.50 -17.63
N LEU A 89 -14.22 12.52 -17.31
CA LEU A 89 -14.61 11.32 -16.58
C LEU A 89 -15.18 11.65 -15.18
N SER A 90 -14.60 12.64 -14.47
CA SER A 90 -15.15 13.13 -13.20
C SER A 90 -16.57 13.70 -13.35
N LEU A 91 -16.84 14.46 -14.42
CA LEU A 91 -18.18 15.01 -14.70
C LEU A 91 -19.20 13.91 -14.99
N LEU A 92 -18.83 12.91 -15.80
CA LEU A 92 -19.70 11.77 -16.08
C LEU A 92 -20.02 10.97 -14.81
N ALA A 93 -19.02 10.75 -13.96
CA ALA A 93 -19.22 10.08 -12.68
C ALA A 93 -20.12 10.89 -11.74
N ALA A 94 -19.92 12.20 -11.64
CA ALA A 94 -20.73 13.08 -10.79
C ALA A 94 -22.21 13.08 -11.23
N ARG A 95 -22.46 13.06 -12.54
CA ARG A 95 -23.82 12.96 -13.09
C ARG A 95 -24.56 11.69 -12.63
N ASN A 96 -23.85 10.56 -12.58
CA ASN A 96 -24.41 9.26 -12.21
C ASN A 96 -24.37 8.99 -10.70
N GLY A 97 -23.91 9.93 -9.87
CA GLY A 97 -23.73 9.71 -8.44
C GLY A 97 -22.61 8.72 -8.09
N VAL A 98 -21.75 8.38 -9.06
CA VAL A 98 -20.64 7.43 -8.90
C VAL A 98 -19.53 8.06 -8.06
N GLN A 99 -19.00 7.29 -7.10
CA GLN A 99 -17.84 7.66 -6.28
C GLN A 99 -16.56 6.95 -6.73
N GLY A 100 -15.41 7.35 -6.19
CA GLY A 100 -14.12 6.71 -6.47
C GLY A 100 -13.58 6.99 -7.88
N ILE A 101 -13.86 8.18 -8.39
CA ILE A 101 -13.26 8.74 -9.62
C ILE A 101 -12.55 10.03 -9.20
N GLY A 102 -11.27 10.15 -9.56
CA GLY A 102 -10.53 11.35 -9.20
C GLY A 102 -11.16 12.60 -9.80
N GLY A 103 -11.21 13.70 -9.03
CA GLY A 103 -11.80 14.97 -9.44
C GLY A 103 -13.31 15.10 -9.15
N ILE A 104 -13.95 14.05 -8.63
CA ILE A 104 -15.40 13.99 -8.40
C ILE A 104 -15.94 15.15 -7.54
N THR A 105 -15.25 15.52 -6.46
CA THR A 105 -15.69 16.60 -5.56
C THR A 105 -15.76 17.95 -6.29
N LYS A 106 -14.80 18.22 -7.18
CA LYS A 106 -14.78 19.45 -8.00
C LYS A 106 -15.89 19.41 -9.05
N ALA A 107 -16.12 18.26 -9.68
CA ALA A 107 -17.22 18.07 -10.63
C ALA A 107 -18.59 18.30 -9.97
N GLN A 108 -18.85 17.69 -8.81
CA GLN A 108 -20.06 17.89 -8.02
C GLN A 108 -20.28 19.37 -7.65
N ALA A 109 -19.22 20.07 -7.23
CA ALA A 109 -19.30 21.49 -6.92
C ALA A 109 -19.68 22.34 -8.15
N MET A 110 -19.30 21.94 -9.37
CA MET A 110 -19.72 22.63 -10.59
C MET A 110 -21.18 22.34 -10.95
N TYR A 111 -21.67 21.10 -10.73
CA TYR A 111 -23.09 20.77 -10.90
C TYR A 111 -24.00 21.64 -10.02
N ASN A 112 -23.57 21.93 -8.78
CA ASN A 112 -24.34 22.78 -7.85
C ASN A 112 -24.51 24.24 -8.32
N LYS A 113 -23.75 24.69 -9.34
CA LYS A 113 -23.86 26.04 -9.91
C LYS A 113 -24.91 26.14 -11.05
N SER A 114 -25.65 25.06 -11.36
CA SER A 114 -26.69 25.02 -12.40
C SER A 114 -26.25 25.54 -13.78
N GLN A 115 -25.14 25.02 -14.30
CA GLN A 115 -24.55 25.44 -15.57
C GLN A 115 -25.06 24.62 -16.77
N GLN A 116 -25.33 25.28 -17.91
CA GLN A 116 -25.69 24.62 -19.19
C GLN A 116 -24.47 23.92 -19.85
N SER A 117 -23.27 24.39 -19.52
CA SER A 117 -21.99 23.84 -19.99
C SER A 117 -20.93 23.99 -18.91
N PHE A 118 -19.96 23.08 -18.90
CA PHE A 118 -18.85 23.06 -17.97
C PHE A 118 -17.55 23.44 -18.68
N ASP A 119 -16.84 24.40 -18.13
CA ASP A 119 -15.49 24.76 -18.58
C ASP A 119 -14.46 23.80 -17.97
N LEU A 120 -13.79 23.03 -18.84
CA LEU A 120 -12.79 22.05 -18.43
C LEU A 120 -11.50 22.72 -17.96
N THR A 121 -11.19 23.93 -18.43
CA THR A 121 -10.00 24.69 -18.00
C THR A 121 -10.17 25.22 -16.57
N GLU A 122 -11.36 25.69 -16.21
CA GLU A 122 -11.73 26.03 -14.82
C GLU A 122 -11.68 24.79 -13.92
N GLY A 123 -12.19 23.66 -14.44
CA GLY A 123 -12.21 22.37 -13.74
C GLY A 123 -10.82 21.82 -13.41
N THR A 124 -9.86 22.06 -14.31
CA THR A 124 -8.48 21.56 -14.23
C THR A 124 -7.48 22.57 -13.67
N GLY A 125 -7.90 23.82 -13.45
CA GLY A 125 -7.07 24.91 -12.95
C GLY A 125 -5.89 25.22 -13.88
N GLU A 126 -6.10 25.10 -15.20
CA GLU A 126 -5.10 25.45 -16.21
C GLU A 126 -4.78 26.95 -16.23
N ASP A 127 -5.74 27.77 -15.85
CA ASP A 127 -5.71 29.23 -15.80
C ASP A 127 -5.02 29.79 -14.53
N LYS A 128 -4.79 28.96 -13.52
CA LYS A 128 -4.23 29.39 -12.23
C LYS A 128 -2.70 29.40 -12.21
N VAL A 129 -2.14 30.50 -11.70
CA VAL A 129 -0.69 30.69 -11.51
C VAL A 129 -0.13 29.79 -10.40
N SER A 130 -0.87 29.60 -9.30
CA SER A 130 -0.60 28.58 -8.29
C SER A 130 -1.74 27.57 -8.25
N LYS A 131 -1.37 26.29 -8.22
CA LYS A 131 -2.30 25.15 -8.14
C LYS A 131 -2.60 24.74 -6.70
N ASP A 132 -2.05 25.45 -5.72
CA ASP A 132 -2.36 25.24 -4.30
C ASP A 132 -3.86 25.43 -4.05
N GLY A 133 -4.49 24.43 -3.43
CA GLY A 133 -5.94 24.39 -3.23
C GLY A 133 -6.77 23.89 -4.42
N THR A 134 -6.15 23.41 -5.50
CA THR A 134 -6.83 22.66 -6.57
C THR A 134 -6.63 21.15 -6.40
N TYR A 135 -7.61 20.35 -6.85
CA TYR A 135 -7.51 18.88 -6.84
C TYR A 135 -6.29 18.37 -7.66
N TRP A 136 -5.85 19.16 -8.65
CA TRP A 136 -4.78 18.85 -9.60
C TRP A 136 -3.39 19.31 -9.14
N LYS A 137 -3.02 19.04 -7.87
CA LYS A 137 -1.73 19.44 -7.31
C LYS A 137 -0.55 18.76 -8.02
N ASN A 138 -0.70 17.52 -8.46
CA ASN A 138 0.31 16.83 -9.27
C ASN A 138 0.31 17.40 -10.70
N PRO A 139 1.44 17.92 -11.22
CA PRO A 139 1.53 18.46 -12.58
C PRO A 139 1.08 17.49 -13.68
N ARG A 140 1.18 16.18 -13.42
CA ARG A 140 0.87 15.08 -14.35
C ARG A 140 -0.55 14.51 -14.19
N GLY A 141 -1.42 15.14 -13.39
CA GLY A 141 -2.79 14.67 -13.17
C GLY A 141 -2.89 13.39 -12.33
N ILE A 142 -4.04 12.72 -12.39
CA ILE A 142 -4.28 11.45 -11.68
C ILE A 142 -3.39 10.36 -12.27
N PHE A 143 -3.25 10.36 -13.60
CA PHE A 143 -2.30 9.53 -14.35
C PHE A 143 -0.92 9.56 -13.70
N GLY A 144 -0.40 10.77 -13.52
CA GLY A 144 0.88 11.08 -12.91
C GLY A 144 1.09 10.51 -11.52
N GLN A 145 0.05 10.59 -10.70
CA GLN A 145 0.08 10.23 -9.29
C GLN A 145 -0.09 8.74 -9.09
N ASN A 146 -1.00 8.12 -9.85
CA ASN A 146 -1.50 6.79 -9.56
C ASN A 146 -1.17 5.76 -10.64
N TYR A 147 -1.09 6.11 -11.92
CA TYR A 147 -1.06 5.10 -13.01
C TYR A 147 0.28 4.98 -13.76
N VAL A 148 1.15 6.00 -13.77
CA VAL A 148 2.40 5.96 -14.57
C VAL A 148 3.24 4.72 -14.26
N SER A 149 3.49 4.46 -12.98
CA SER A 149 4.35 3.35 -12.56
C SER A 149 3.78 2.00 -12.99
N SER A 150 2.50 1.77 -12.73
CA SER A 150 1.77 0.57 -13.12
C SER A 150 1.79 0.32 -14.63
N LEU A 151 1.44 1.34 -15.43
CA LEU A 151 1.40 1.23 -16.89
C LEU A 151 2.79 1.02 -17.50
N LYS A 152 3.83 1.64 -16.92
CA LYS A 152 5.23 1.42 -17.35
C LYS A 152 5.72 0.02 -16.98
N GLN A 153 5.33 -0.50 -15.81
CA GLN A 153 5.70 -1.84 -15.36
C GLN A 153 5.09 -2.91 -16.27
N LEU A 154 3.80 -2.75 -16.63
CA LEU A 154 3.10 -3.62 -17.58
C LEU A 154 3.45 -3.36 -19.06
N ASN A 155 4.41 -2.47 -19.34
CA ASN A 155 4.86 -2.15 -20.70
C ASN A 155 3.75 -1.64 -21.64
N LEU A 156 2.71 -0.99 -21.09
CA LEU A 156 1.62 -0.39 -21.87
C LEU A 156 1.96 1.01 -22.39
N ILE A 157 2.82 1.72 -21.66
CA ILE A 157 3.31 3.04 -22.03
C ILE A 157 4.82 3.15 -21.84
N ARG A 158 5.41 4.14 -22.50
CA ARG A 158 6.79 4.56 -22.30
C ARG A 158 6.92 6.06 -22.48
N GLU A 159 8.04 6.62 -22.03
CA GLU A 159 8.44 7.96 -22.46
C GLU A 159 8.92 7.89 -23.91
N PHE A 160 8.62 8.94 -24.68
CA PHE A 160 9.05 9.05 -26.08
C PHE A 160 10.57 9.09 -26.18
N ASP A 161 11.17 10.03 -25.45
CA ASP A 161 12.61 10.08 -25.17
C ASP A 161 12.86 9.93 -23.68
N VAL A 162 14.05 9.43 -23.31
CA VAL A 162 14.46 9.27 -21.92
C VAL A 162 14.41 10.61 -21.19
N ASN A 163 13.69 10.67 -20.06
CA ASN A 163 13.49 11.87 -19.23
C ASN A 163 12.72 13.00 -19.92
N SER A 164 12.06 12.75 -21.06
CA SER A 164 11.21 13.76 -21.72
C SER A 164 9.95 14.07 -20.90
N GLU A 165 9.52 13.13 -20.05
CA GLU A 165 8.21 13.15 -19.40
C GLU A 165 7.05 13.34 -20.40
N PHE A 166 7.27 12.99 -21.67
CA PHE A 166 6.27 12.96 -22.73
C PHE A 166 5.96 11.49 -23.03
N PHE A 167 4.72 11.08 -22.81
CA PHE A 167 4.35 9.67 -22.81
C PHE A 167 3.70 9.24 -24.12
N ILE A 168 3.98 8.00 -24.51
CA ILE A 168 3.36 7.32 -25.65
C ILE A 168 2.94 5.92 -25.23
N ARG A 169 1.85 5.42 -25.80
CA ARG A 169 1.50 4.00 -25.79
C ARG A 169 2.58 3.16 -26.49
N THR A 170 2.78 1.93 -26.03
CA THR A 170 3.62 0.94 -26.73
C THR A 170 2.87 0.31 -27.90
N GLU A 171 3.61 -0.18 -28.89
CA GLU A 171 3.06 -0.80 -30.09
C GLU A 171 4.01 -1.94 -30.49
N PHE A 172 3.53 -3.18 -30.33
CA PHE A 172 4.23 -4.41 -30.69
C PHE A 172 3.19 -5.52 -30.85
N ASP A 173 3.53 -6.53 -31.63
CA ASP A 173 2.73 -7.74 -31.81
C ASP A 173 3.58 -8.94 -31.38
N ILE A 174 3.45 -9.30 -30.10
CA ILE A 174 4.21 -10.39 -29.48
C ILE A 174 3.20 -11.29 -28.79
N GLU A 175 3.27 -12.58 -29.10
CA GLU A 175 2.40 -13.59 -28.49
C GLU A 175 2.50 -13.52 -26.95
N ASN A 176 1.35 -13.66 -26.28
CA ASN A 176 1.23 -13.59 -24.81
C ASN A 176 1.70 -12.29 -24.16
N LYS A 177 1.83 -11.19 -24.93
CA LYS A 177 2.11 -9.85 -24.42
C LYS A 177 1.10 -8.85 -24.98
N ILE A 178 0.59 -7.98 -24.11
CA ILE A 178 -0.39 -6.97 -24.49
C ILE A 178 0.30 -5.62 -24.64
N SER A 179 0.17 -5.00 -25.81
CA SER A 179 0.66 -3.65 -26.07
C SER A 179 -0.38 -2.60 -25.71
N GLY A 180 0.08 -1.36 -25.46
CA GLY A 180 -0.82 -0.24 -25.27
C GLY A 180 -1.67 0.04 -26.51
N HIS A 181 -1.16 -0.22 -27.71
CA HIS A 181 -1.95 -0.07 -28.93
C HIS A 181 -3.16 -1.01 -28.98
N GLN A 182 -3.00 -2.29 -28.62
CA GLN A 182 -4.10 -3.25 -28.61
C GLN A 182 -5.22 -2.81 -27.65
N LEU A 183 -4.87 -2.38 -26.43
CA LEU A 183 -5.86 -1.86 -25.47
C LEU A 183 -6.52 -0.57 -25.95
N ALA A 184 -5.76 0.31 -26.61
CA ALA A 184 -6.29 1.56 -27.15
C ALA A 184 -7.38 1.29 -28.22
N VAL A 185 -7.11 0.38 -29.15
CA VAL A 185 -8.06 0.02 -30.21
C VAL A 185 -9.28 -0.67 -29.62
N ALA A 186 -9.09 -1.64 -28.73
CA ALA A 186 -10.19 -2.35 -28.10
C ALA A 186 -11.10 -1.45 -27.25
N PHE A 187 -10.53 -0.44 -26.59
CA PHE A 187 -11.31 0.59 -25.90
C PHE A 187 -12.13 1.43 -26.89
N GLU A 188 -11.53 1.87 -28.00
CA GLU A 188 -12.23 2.64 -29.05
C GLU A 188 -13.37 1.84 -29.70
N GLU A 189 -13.19 0.53 -29.90
CA GLU A 189 -14.24 -0.38 -30.40
C GLU A 189 -15.47 -0.39 -29.49
N ASN A 190 -15.27 -0.41 -28.17
CA ASN A 190 -16.36 -0.36 -27.20
C ASN A 190 -17.09 0.99 -27.16
N LEU A 191 -16.44 2.07 -27.58
CA LEU A 191 -17.06 3.40 -27.66
C LEU A 191 -17.83 3.60 -28.98
N GLY A 192 -17.27 3.08 -30.08
CA GLY A 192 -17.64 3.45 -31.45
C GLY A 192 -17.02 4.78 -31.89
N SER A 193 -16.69 4.88 -33.18
CA SER A 193 -15.89 5.99 -33.74
C SER A 193 -16.53 7.36 -33.53
N GLU A 194 -17.86 7.49 -33.59
CA GLU A 194 -18.56 8.76 -33.38
C GLU A 194 -18.36 9.28 -31.96
N ILE A 195 -18.55 8.42 -30.96
CA ILE A 195 -18.41 8.76 -29.54
C ILE A 195 -16.96 9.05 -29.18
N ALA A 196 -16.03 8.26 -29.72
CA ALA A 196 -14.60 8.49 -29.53
C ALA A 196 -14.16 9.86 -30.09
N LEU A 197 -14.61 10.21 -31.32
CA LEU A 197 -14.34 11.51 -31.92
C LEU A 197 -14.98 12.66 -31.12
N LEU A 198 -16.23 12.50 -30.68
CA LEU A 198 -16.92 13.49 -29.85
C LEU A 198 -16.13 13.81 -28.58
N PHE A 199 -15.62 12.79 -27.88
CA PHE A 199 -14.78 12.98 -26.70
C PHE A 199 -13.52 13.78 -27.02
N VAL A 200 -12.82 13.44 -28.12
CA VAL A 200 -11.59 14.15 -28.55
C VAL A 200 -11.89 15.61 -28.88
N GLU A 201 -13.00 15.90 -29.57
CA GLU A 201 -13.42 17.26 -29.88
C GLU A 201 -13.73 18.09 -28.63
N ILE A 202 -14.41 17.48 -27.66
CA ILE A 202 -14.71 18.11 -26.36
C ILE A 202 -13.42 18.43 -25.59
N MET A 203 -12.51 17.47 -25.51
CA MET A 203 -11.21 17.65 -24.85
C MET A 203 -10.39 18.76 -25.51
N LYS A 204 -10.45 18.87 -26.85
CA LYS A 204 -9.77 19.94 -27.62
C LYS A 204 -10.40 21.30 -27.39
N LYS A 205 -11.73 21.41 -27.45
CA LYS A 205 -12.46 22.67 -27.29
C LYS A 205 -12.48 23.18 -25.84
N GLY A 206 -12.28 22.30 -24.86
CA GLY A 206 -12.14 22.67 -23.45
C GLY A 206 -13.46 22.98 -22.72
N VAL A 207 -14.60 22.70 -23.33
CA VAL A 207 -15.93 22.92 -22.75
C VAL A 207 -16.81 21.72 -23.08
N ILE A 208 -17.70 21.30 -22.19
CA ILE A 208 -18.68 20.22 -22.44
C ILE A 208 -20.09 20.67 -22.06
N ASN A 209 -21.09 20.39 -22.90
CA ASN A 209 -22.50 20.71 -22.59
C ASN A 209 -23.29 19.50 -22.08
N GLN A 210 -24.51 19.73 -21.59
CA GLN A 210 -25.35 18.68 -21.01
C GLN A 210 -25.71 17.56 -22.00
N SER A 211 -25.99 17.89 -23.27
CA SER A 211 -26.33 16.88 -24.29
C SER A 211 -25.11 16.00 -24.64
N GLU A 212 -23.92 16.59 -24.65
CA GLU A 212 -22.67 15.86 -24.84
C GLU A 212 -22.37 14.93 -23.67
N LEU A 213 -22.57 15.40 -22.44
CA LEU A 213 -22.46 14.55 -21.24
C LEU A 213 -23.38 13.33 -21.33
N GLU A 214 -24.64 13.54 -21.73
CA GLU A 214 -25.62 12.45 -21.89
C GLU A 214 -25.14 11.37 -22.86
N LYS A 215 -24.59 11.78 -24.01
CA LYS A 215 -24.05 10.84 -25.01
C LYS A 215 -22.83 10.05 -24.50
N LEU A 216 -21.97 10.68 -23.69
CA LEU A 216 -20.74 10.06 -23.19
C LEU A 216 -20.95 9.19 -21.93
N THR A 217 -22.08 9.36 -21.23
CA THR A 217 -22.30 8.77 -19.90
C THR A 217 -22.22 7.24 -19.87
N ILE A 218 -22.88 6.56 -20.80
CA ILE A 218 -22.90 5.09 -20.83
C ILE A 218 -21.60 4.52 -21.41
N PRO A 219 -21.08 4.99 -22.56
CA PRO A 219 -19.87 4.42 -23.16
C PRO A 219 -18.62 4.50 -22.25
N PHE A 220 -18.46 5.59 -21.51
CA PHE A 220 -17.32 5.82 -20.61
C PHE A 220 -17.57 5.36 -19.16
N ASN A 221 -18.33 4.28 -18.96
CA ASN A 221 -18.49 3.69 -17.63
C ASN A 221 -17.15 3.12 -17.12
N MET A 222 -16.46 3.85 -16.24
CA MET A 222 -15.16 3.44 -15.70
C MET A 222 -15.22 2.38 -14.60
N LEU A 223 -16.40 1.97 -14.13
CA LEU A 223 -16.55 0.94 -13.09
C LEU A 223 -16.81 -0.46 -13.64
N LYS A 224 -17.12 -0.59 -14.93
CA LYS A 224 -17.44 -1.89 -15.54
C LYS A 224 -16.84 -1.96 -16.92
N ILE A 225 -16.07 -3.01 -17.16
CA ILE A 225 -15.59 -3.35 -18.50
C ILE A 225 -16.70 -4.15 -19.19
N PRO A 226 -17.15 -3.76 -20.40
CA PRO A 226 -18.14 -4.52 -21.15
C PRO A 226 -17.67 -5.97 -21.40
N THR A 227 -18.47 -6.94 -21.01
CA THR A 227 -18.15 -8.38 -21.15
C THR A 227 -18.23 -8.84 -22.60
N ASN A 228 -17.53 -9.95 -22.91
CA ASN A 228 -17.47 -10.52 -24.27
C ASN A 228 -16.92 -9.54 -25.33
N THR A 229 -16.07 -8.60 -24.90
CA THR A 229 -15.40 -7.63 -25.79
C THR A 229 -13.91 -7.91 -25.88
N VAL A 230 -13.26 -7.39 -26.93
CA VAL A 230 -11.80 -7.48 -27.08
C VAL A 230 -11.11 -6.81 -25.89
N GLU A 231 -11.64 -5.68 -25.39
CA GLU A 231 -11.09 -4.98 -24.22
C GLU A 231 -11.05 -5.88 -22.99
N HIS A 232 -12.16 -6.57 -22.72
CA HIS A 232 -12.30 -7.48 -21.58
C HIS A 232 -11.29 -8.63 -21.64
N ASN A 233 -11.18 -9.28 -22.80
CA ASN A 233 -10.23 -10.37 -23.00
C ASN A 233 -8.78 -9.91 -22.88
N LEU A 234 -8.43 -8.76 -23.45
CA LEU A 234 -7.06 -8.22 -23.38
C LEU A 234 -6.68 -7.81 -21.95
N ILE A 235 -7.61 -7.22 -21.18
CA ILE A 235 -7.34 -6.89 -19.78
C ILE A 235 -7.19 -8.16 -18.95
N TRP A 236 -8.01 -9.19 -19.19
CA TRP A 236 -7.84 -10.50 -18.53
C TRP A 236 -6.47 -11.09 -18.83
N GLN A 237 -6.06 -11.14 -20.09
CA GLN A 237 -4.74 -11.59 -20.52
C GLN A 237 -3.61 -10.74 -19.94
N LEU A 238 -3.81 -9.43 -19.78
CA LEU A 238 -2.84 -8.53 -19.19
C LEU A 238 -2.58 -8.88 -17.71
N ILE A 239 -3.64 -9.02 -16.91
CA ILE A 239 -3.49 -9.26 -15.46
C ILE A 239 -3.09 -10.70 -15.13
N THR A 240 -3.37 -11.65 -16.02
CA THR A 240 -2.97 -13.07 -15.88
C THR A 240 -1.71 -13.44 -16.68
N GLY A 241 -1.18 -12.51 -17.47
CA GLY A 241 0.06 -12.68 -18.21
C GLY A 241 1.30 -12.40 -17.38
N ASN A 242 2.44 -12.27 -18.07
CA ASN A 242 3.76 -12.05 -17.48
C ASN A 242 3.79 -10.88 -16.48
N ASP A 243 4.45 -11.11 -15.35
CA ASP A 243 4.64 -10.12 -14.27
C ASP A 243 5.48 -8.91 -14.73
N GLU A 244 6.48 -9.19 -15.56
CA GLU A 244 7.41 -8.25 -16.19
C GLU A 244 7.42 -8.48 -17.71
N PRO A 245 6.46 -7.91 -18.47
CA PRO A 245 6.33 -8.14 -19.90
C PRO A 245 7.57 -7.74 -20.73
N LYS A 246 8.48 -6.95 -20.16
CA LYS A 246 9.74 -6.54 -20.81
C LYS A 246 10.80 -7.64 -20.81
N LEU A 247 10.67 -8.64 -19.94
CA LEU A 247 11.58 -9.78 -19.85
C LEU A 247 11.04 -10.95 -20.68
N GLU A 248 11.95 -11.85 -21.09
CA GLU A 248 11.57 -13.10 -21.76
C GLU A 248 11.12 -14.16 -20.75
N ASN A 249 11.88 -14.32 -19.65
CA ASN A 249 11.58 -15.26 -18.57
C ASN A 249 11.03 -14.51 -17.37
N SER A 250 9.74 -14.21 -17.41
CA SER A 250 9.04 -13.51 -16.32
C SER A 250 8.32 -14.50 -15.41
N ASN A 251 8.13 -14.11 -14.14
CA ASN A 251 7.30 -14.86 -13.21
C ASN A 251 5.81 -14.70 -13.56
N LEU A 252 4.98 -15.51 -12.90
CA LEU A 252 3.51 -15.51 -13.01
C LEU A 252 2.86 -15.45 -11.62
N PHE A 253 3.50 -14.77 -10.66
CA PHE A 253 3.00 -14.64 -9.30
C PHE A 253 1.68 -13.88 -9.24
N ARG A 254 1.48 -12.89 -10.11
CA ARG A 254 0.19 -12.20 -10.21
C ARG A 254 -0.91 -13.15 -10.66
N LYS A 255 -0.65 -13.96 -11.71
CA LYS A 255 -1.58 -14.97 -12.20
C LYS A 255 -1.91 -15.98 -11.10
N LYS A 256 -0.90 -16.53 -10.43
CA LYS A 256 -1.10 -17.51 -9.34
C LYS A 256 -1.82 -16.90 -8.14
N THR A 257 -1.55 -15.64 -7.78
CA THR A 257 -2.30 -14.94 -6.74
C THR A 257 -3.76 -14.74 -7.12
N ILE A 258 -4.06 -14.38 -8.37
CA ILE A 258 -5.44 -14.29 -8.88
C ILE A 258 -6.13 -15.65 -8.78
N GLN A 259 -5.45 -16.73 -9.19
CA GLN A 259 -5.97 -18.08 -9.08
C GLN A 259 -6.33 -18.43 -7.63
N LEU A 260 -5.39 -18.25 -6.69
CA LEU A 260 -5.60 -18.53 -5.26
C LEU A 260 -6.77 -17.72 -4.68
N LEU A 261 -6.88 -16.43 -5.03
CA LEU A 261 -8.02 -15.61 -4.59
C LEU A 261 -9.36 -16.13 -5.13
N LEU A 262 -9.41 -16.50 -6.40
CA LEU A 262 -10.64 -17.00 -7.02
C LEU A 262 -11.05 -18.36 -6.43
N GLU A 263 -10.08 -19.21 -6.06
CA GLU A 263 -10.31 -20.45 -5.31
C GLU A 263 -10.98 -20.13 -3.96
N THR A 264 -10.46 -19.17 -3.18
CA THR A 264 -11.07 -18.75 -1.91
C THR A 264 -12.51 -18.23 -2.07
N VAL A 265 -12.79 -17.47 -3.14
CA VAL A 265 -14.15 -16.95 -3.44
C VAL A 265 -15.16 -18.08 -3.67
N THR A 266 -14.73 -19.24 -4.17
CA THR A 266 -15.65 -20.36 -4.45
C THR A 266 -16.08 -21.16 -3.22
N LEU A 267 -15.40 -20.99 -2.08
CA LEU A 267 -15.60 -21.82 -0.89
C LEU A 267 -16.69 -21.32 0.08
N ASP A 268 -17.35 -20.19 -0.21
CA ASP A 268 -18.54 -19.61 0.46
C ASP A 268 -18.51 -19.61 2.00
N GLU A 269 -17.82 -18.62 2.59
CA GLU A 269 -18.08 -18.14 3.95
C GLU A 269 -18.01 -16.61 3.95
N GLU A 270 -18.36 -15.93 5.04
CA GLU A 270 -18.35 -14.46 5.18
C GLU A 270 -16.92 -13.85 5.13
N ILE A 271 -16.18 -14.10 4.05
CA ILE A 271 -14.75 -13.88 3.94
C ILE A 271 -14.48 -12.41 3.60
N ILE A 272 -13.78 -11.72 4.51
CA ILE A 272 -13.10 -10.45 4.23
C ILE A 272 -11.80 -10.79 3.50
N LEU A 273 -11.87 -10.84 2.17
CA LEU A 273 -10.83 -11.38 1.27
C LEU A 273 -9.42 -10.81 1.43
N ASP A 274 -9.26 -9.62 2.02
CA ASP A 274 -7.99 -8.88 1.99
C ASP A 274 -6.88 -9.50 2.84
N ASN A 275 -7.25 -10.21 3.91
CA ASN A 275 -6.29 -10.81 4.84
C ASN A 275 -6.31 -12.34 4.79
N VAL A 276 -7.33 -12.94 4.16
CA VAL A 276 -7.52 -14.39 4.17
C VAL A 276 -6.39 -15.09 3.43
N LEU A 277 -6.08 -14.68 2.19
CA LEU A 277 -5.00 -15.31 1.45
C LEU A 277 -3.62 -15.23 2.18
N PRO A 278 -3.17 -14.07 2.71
CA PRO A 278 -1.95 -14.00 3.50
C PRO A 278 -1.98 -14.85 4.78
N LEU A 279 -3.11 -14.92 5.48
CA LEU A 279 -3.26 -15.71 6.71
C LEU A 279 -3.27 -17.21 6.41
N ASP A 280 -4.01 -17.65 5.40
CA ASP A 280 -4.04 -19.04 4.94
C ASP A 280 -2.66 -19.50 4.51
N ALA A 281 -1.93 -18.64 3.79
CA ALA A 281 -0.54 -18.88 3.42
C ALA A 281 0.35 -19.04 4.65
N TYR A 282 0.16 -18.20 5.67
CA TYR A 282 0.91 -18.29 6.91
C TYR A 282 0.64 -19.57 7.69
N HIS A 283 -0.63 -19.90 7.91
CA HIS A 283 -1.05 -21.08 8.67
C HIS A 283 -0.68 -22.38 7.97
N SER A 284 -0.65 -22.38 6.64
CA SER A 284 -0.22 -23.53 5.83
C SER A 284 1.29 -23.55 5.58
N LEU A 285 2.05 -22.60 6.13
CA LEU A 285 3.49 -22.45 5.91
C LEU A 285 3.85 -22.37 4.40
N GLY A 286 2.99 -21.79 3.58
CA GLY A 286 3.18 -21.72 2.13
C GLY A 286 3.09 -23.07 1.40
N LEU A 287 2.46 -24.07 2.01
CA LEU A 287 2.17 -25.36 1.40
C LEU A 287 0.76 -25.38 0.80
N ILE A 288 0.62 -26.03 -0.36
CA ILE A 288 -0.67 -26.36 -0.99
C ILE A 288 -0.63 -27.86 -1.26
N ASP A 289 -1.63 -28.61 -0.76
CA ASP A 289 -1.68 -30.08 -0.88
C ASP A 289 -0.38 -30.77 -0.42
N ASP A 290 0.18 -30.32 0.71
CA ASP A 290 1.47 -30.74 1.30
C ASP A 290 2.71 -30.46 0.41
N GLU A 291 2.57 -29.74 -0.70
CA GLU A 291 3.67 -29.34 -1.58
C GLU A 291 3.99 -27.84 -1.43
N ILE A 292 5.28 -27.50 -1.57
CA ILE A 292 5.73 -26.10 -1.49
C ILE A 292 5.29 -25.35 -2.75
N ASP A 293 4.40 -24.37 -2.60
CA ASP A 293 4.08 -23.40 -3.64
C ASP A 293 4.90 -22.11 -3.41
N GLU A 294 5.61 -21.65 -4.43
CA GLU A 294 6.47 -20.46 -4.29
C GLU A 294 5.68 -19.17 -4.06
N THR A 295 4.51 -19.01 -4.70
CA THR A 295 3.66 -17.82 -4.55
C THR A 295 3.05 -17.77 -3.16
N PHE A 296 2.55 -18.92 -2.69
CA PHE A 296 1.98 -19.07 -1.36
C PHE A 296 3.05 -18.89 -0.29
N SER A 297 4.27 -19.41 -0.50
CA SER A 297 5.42 -19.17 0.38
C SER A 297 5.82 -17.69 0.46
N LEU A 298 5.66 -16.91 -0.61
CA LEU A 298 5.88 -15.47 -0.59
C LEU A 298 4.78 -14.73 0.18
N TRP A 299 3.51 -15.16 0.09
CA TRP A 299 2.41 -14.65 0.93
C TRP A 299 2.60 -15.00 2.41
N TYR A 300 3.06 -16.21 2.71
CA TYR A 300 3.49 -16.63 4.04
C TYR A 300 4.57 -15.68 4.58
N PHE A 301 5.65 -15.47 3.82
CA PHE A 301 6.71 -14.56 4.22
C PHE A 301 6.21 -13.13 4.43
N TYR A 302 5.32 -12.63 3.57
CA TYR A 302 4.68 -11.34 3.76
C TYR A 302 3.97 -11.26 5.12
N GLN A 303 3.12 -12.24 5.44
CA GLN A 303 2.34 -12.23 6.68
C GLN A 303 3.23 -12.39 7.93
N LEU A 304 4.30 -13.18 7.86
CA LEU A 304 5.32 -13.26 8.91
C LEU A 304 5.95 -11.89 9.23
N GLU A 305 6.35 -11.15 8.20
CA GLU A 305 6.90 -9.80 8.36
C GLU A 305 5.88 -8.82 8.94
N GLN A 306 4.59 -9.03 8.64
CA GLN A 306 3.51 -8.22 9.18
C GLN A 306 3.33 -8.45 10.69
N PHE A 307 3.32 -9.70 11.15
CA PHE A 307 3.27 -9.99 12.59
C PHE A 307 4.50 -9.45 13.33
N TRP A 308 5.69 -9.56 12.72
CA TRP A 308 6.91 -8.96 13.27
C TRP A 308 6.79 -7.43 13.38
N HIS A 309 6.25 -6.78 12.35
CA HIS A 309 5.95 -5.35 12.37
C HIS A 309 4.96 -4.99 13.49
N MET A 310 3.90 -5.79 13.69
CA MET A 310 2.91 -5.57 14.74
C MET A 310 3.55 -5.64 16.13
N ALA A 311 4.38 -6.66 16.39
CA ALA A 311 5.08 -6.79 17.67
C ALA A 311 6.01 -5.60 17.97
N CYS A 312 6.84 -5.21 17.00
CA CYS A 312 7.84 -4.17 17.19
C CYS A 312 7.23 -2.76 17.24
N THR A 313 6.40 -2.42 16.24
CA THR A 313 5.83 -1.08 16.13
C THR A 313 4.73 -0.88 17.16
N GLY A 314 3.99 -1.94 17.51
CA GLY A 314 3.07 -1.91 18.65
C GLY A 314 3.78 -1.66 19.97
N SER A 315 4.98 -2.24 20.15
CA SER A 315 5.82 -1.95 21.31
C SER A 315 6.37 -0.52 21.28
N LEU A 316 6.76 0.03 20.11
CA LEU A 316 7.16 1.43 19.99
C LEU A 316 6.03 2.39 20.37
N SER A 317 4.86 2.23 19.74
CA SER A 317 3.67 3.02 20.01
C SER A 317 3.35 3.03 21.50
N THR A 318 3.39 1.85 22.12
CA THR A 318 3.08 1.69 23.55
C THR A 318 4.16 2.28 24.45
N PHE A 319 5.44 2.05 24.12
CA PHE A 319 6.57 2.65 24.83
C PHE A 319 6.48 4.18 24.81
N LEU A 320 6.13 4.78 23.66
CA LEU A 320 5.95 6.23 23.54
C LEU A 320 4.82 6.75 24.44
N LYS A 321 3.71 6.02 24.56
CA LYS A 321 2.60 6.37 25.47
C LYS A 321 3.04 6.31 26.93
N ILE A 322 3.81 5.30 27.33
CA ILE A 322 4.37 5.19 28.68
C ILE A 322 5.38 6.32 28.92
N LEU A 323 6.31 6.55 27.99
CA LEU A 323 7.31 7.61 28.04
C LEU A 323 6.65 8.98 28.20
N ASN A 324 5.61 9.30 27.42
CA ASN A 324 4.88 10.56 27.55
C ASN A 324 4.27 10.73 28.95
N LYS A 325 3.60 9.67 29.45
CA LYS A 325 2.97 9.66 30.77
C LYS A 325 3.98 9.83 31.92
N GLU A 326 5.10 9.12 31.87
CA GLU A 326 6.10 9.11 32.95
C GLU A 326 7.02 10.34 32.90
N SER A 327 7.34 10.83 31.70
CA SER A 327 8.20 12.01 31.54
C SER A 327 7.47 13.33 31.70
N ASN A 328 6.17 13.37 31.42
CA ASN A 328 5.37 14.60 31.36
C ASN A 328 6.05 15.70 30.54
N GLY A 329 6.66 15.31 29.41
CA GLY A 329 7.40 16.19 28.50
C GLY A 329 8.83 16.55 28.94
N ASN A 330 9.35 15.96 30.02
CA ASN A 330 10.72 16.19 30.51
C ASN A 330 11.68 15.05 30.12
N TRP A 331 12.93 15.19 30.52
CA TRP A 331 13.91 14.12 30.43
C TRP A 331 13.74 13.14 31.58
N ILE A 332 13.81 11.84 31.29
CA ILE A 332 13.84 10.77 32.29
C ILE A 332 14.94 9.76 31.98
N ASP A 333 15.40 9.05 33.01
CA ASP A 333 16.42 8.00 32.86
C ASP A 333 15.85 6.83 32.04
N GLU A 334 16.50 6.55 30.90
CA GLU A 334 16.04 5.53 29.96
C GLU A 334 16.14 4.12 30.57
N GLU A 335 17.23 3.82 31.28
CA GLU A 335 17.45 2.50 31.86
C GLU A 335 16.42 2.21 32.95
N MET A 336 16.18 3.18 33.83
CA MET A 336 15.17 3.07 34.90
C MET A 336 13.76 2.89 34.32
N LEU A 337 13.42 3.63 33.26
CA LEU A 337 12.13 3.46 32.58
C LEU A 337 11.98 2.06 32.00
N ILE A 338 12.99 1.57 31.26
CA ILE A 338 12.96 0.26 30.63
C ILE A 338 12.93 -0.85 31.69
N ASP A 339 13.67 -0.71 32.79
CA ASP A 339 13.66 -1.67 33.90
C ASP A 339 12.27 -1.71 34.57
N LYS A 340 11.66 -0.55 34.82
CA LYS A 340 10.29 -0.44 35.35
C LYS A 340 9.28 -1.15 34.44
N ILE A 341 9.31 -0.88 33.14
CA ILE A 341 8.43 -1.52 32.15
C ILE A 341 8.65 -3.03 32.16
N ALA A 342 9.89 -3.50 32.09
CA ALA A 342 10.19 -4.93 32.06
C ALA A 342 9.73 -5.65 33.33
N ASN A 343 9.91 -5.05 34.51
CA ASN A 343 9.37 -5.61 35.76
C ASN A 343 7.85 -5.75 35.69
N GLN A 344 7.14 -4.71 35.28
CA GLN A 344 5.67 -4.73 35.21
C GLN A 344 5.15 -5.73 34.18
N VAL A 345 5.82 -5.87 33.03
CA VAL A 345 5.49 -6.88 32.01
C VAL A 345 5.65 -8.29 32.56
N VAL A 346 6.74 -8.56 33.30
CA VAL A 346 6.97 -9.87 33.92
C VAL A 346 5.90 -10.17 34.98
N GLU A 347 5.53 -9.19 35.81
CA GLU A 347 4.47 -9.39 36.81
C GLU A 347 3.10 -9.65 36.17
N PHE A 348 2.77 -8.97 35.07
CA PHE A 348 1.59 -9.29 34.25
C PHE A 348 1.63 -10.71 33.70
N LEU A 349 2.75 -11.12 33.08
CA LEU A 349 2.87 -12.46 32.49
C LEU A 349 2.78 -13.57 33.56
N LYS A 350 3.25 -13.30 34.79
CA LYS A 350 3.06 -14.20 35.93
C LYS A 350 1.62 -14.24 36.41
N SER A 351 0.93 -13.09 36.51
CA SER A 351 -0.45 -13.05 36.99
C SER A 351 -1.39 -13.81 36.06
N GLU A 352 -1.12 -13.76 34.76
CA GLU A 352 -1.83 -14.52 33.74
C GLU A 352 -1.32 -15.97 33.58
N SER A 353 -0.41 -16.42 34.45
CA SER A 353 0.14 -17.78 34.45
C SER A 353 0.86 -18.20 33.16
N TYR A 354 1.43 -17.25 32.41
CA TYR A 354 2.26 -17.54 31.22
C TYR A 354 3.69 -17.94 31.59
N ILE A 355 4.13 -17.69 32.83
CA ILE A 355 5.48 -18.01 33.30
C ILE A 355 5.53 -18.11 34.83
N ASP A 356 6.38 -19.00 35.36
CA ASP A 356 6.65 -19.09 36.80
C ASP A 356 7.75 -18.11 37.24
N ASN A 357 7.99 -18.05 38.56
CA ASN A 357 9.01 -17.16 39.13
C ASN A 357 10.44 -17.54 38.73
N ASN A 358 11.24 -16.51 38.42
CA ASN A 358 12.68 -16.60 38.09
C ASN A 358 13.00 -17.46 36.86
N GLN A 359 12.05 -17.58 35.92
CA GLN A 359 12.24 -18.28 34.67
C GLN A 359 12.79 -17.40 33.53
N THR A 360 13.28 -18.08 32.51
CA THR A 360 13.88 -17.53 31.29
C THR A 360 12.83 -17.34 30.19
N PHE A 361 13.15 -16.57 29.14
CA PHE A 361 12.26 -16.44 27.98
C PHE A 361 11.99 -17.78 27.28
N LYS A 362 12.94 -18.71 27.34
CA LYS A 362 12.76 -20.07 26.83
C LYS A 362 11.60 -20.81 27.50
N GLU A 363 11.38 -20.57 28.79
CA GLU A 363 10.34 -21.22 29.60
C GLU A 363 8.99 -20.48 29.54
N LEU A 364 8.92 -19.31 28.90
CA LEU A 364 7.66 -18.62 28.62
C LEU A 364 6.73 -19.53 27.82
N ILE A 365 5.49 -19.69 28.30
CA ILE A 365 4.47 -20.54 27.68
C ILE A 365 4.10 -20.00 26.29
N ASP A 366 3.88 -20.91 25.33
CA ASP A 366 3.25 -20.57 24.06
C ASP A 366 1.76 -20.33 24.31
N ILE A 367 1.30 -19.13 24.01
CA ILE A 367 -0.09 -18.75 24.19
C ILE A 367 -0.97 -19.54 23.20
N ASP A 368 -2.05 -20.11 23.71
CA ASP A 368 -3.04 -20.87 22.93
C ASP A 368 -4.01 -19.92 22.18
N LEU A 369 -3.42 -19.08 21.33
CA LEU A 369 -4.07 -18.14 20.42
C LEU A 369 -3.24 -18.08 19.14
N LEU A 370 -3.89 -17.92 17.99
CA LEU A 370 -3.21 -17.60 16.72
C LEU A 370 -2.57 -16.21 16.77
N GLU A 371 -1.57 -15.96 15.92
CA GLU A 371 -0.84 -14.70 15.89
C GLU A 371 -1.74 -13.48 15.67
N GLU A 372 -2.73 -13.57 14.78
CA GLU A 372 -3.72 -12.51 14.56
C GLU A 372 -4.63 -12.27 15.76
N GLU A 373 -4.92 -13.30 16.55
CA GLU A 373 -5.68 -13.20 17.79
C GLU A 373 -4.84 -12.52 18.88
N VAL A 374 -3.55 -12.84 18.98
CA VAL A 374 -2.62 -12.12 19.88
C VAL A 374 -2.50 -10.63 19.49
N VAL A 375 -2.47 -10.32 18.18
CA VAL A 375 -2.51 -8.93 17.71
C VAL A 375 -3.84 -8.26 18.06
N TYR A 376 -4.96 -8.97 17.93
CA TYR A 376 -6.27 -8.47 18.32
C TYR A 376 -6.33 -8.17 19.83
N GLU A 377 -5.88 -9.09 20.67
CA GLU A 377 -5.83 -8.92 22.12
C GLU A 377 -4.94 -7.75 22.53
N THR A 378 -3.75 -7.62 21.92
CA THR A 378 -2.87 -6.44 22.08
C THR A 378 -3.62 -5.13 21.79
N LYS A 379 -4.43 -5.08 20.73
CA LYS A 379 -5.18 -3.87 20.37
C LYS A 379 -6.39 -3.62 21.27
N ARG A 380 -7.02 -4.70 21.76
CA ARG A 380 -8.22 -4.68 22.58
C ARG A 380 -7.96 -4.19 24.00
N THR A 381 -6.82 -4.58 24.60
CA THR A 381 -6.48 -4.11 25.96
C THR A 381 -6.28 -2.60 26.00
N ASN A 382 -6.65 -1.98 27.12
CA ASN A 382 -6.40 -0.57 27.41
C ASN A 382 -5.13 -0.35 28.24
N ASP A 383 -4.54 -1.41 28.80
CA ASP A 383 -3.34 -1.33 29.61
C ASP A 383 -2.08 -1.40 28.74
N ASN A 384 -1.19 -0.43 28.91
CA ASN A 384 0.04 -0.34 28.11
C ASN A 384 1.09 -1.40 28.48
N ILE A 385 1.10 -1.91 29.71
CA ILE A 385 2.00 -2.99 30.12
C ILE A 385 1.53 -4.31 29.53
N GLU A 386 0.23 -4.59 29.59
CA GLU A 386 -0.36 -5.79 28.95
C GLU A 386 -0.05 -5.82 27.46
N LYS A 387 -0.15 -4.69 26.76
CA LYS A 387 0.23 -4.57 25.33
C LYS A 387 1.64 -5.03 25.05
N ILE A 388 2.60 -4.64 25.88
CA ILE A 388 3.99 -5.07 25.71
C ILE A 388 4.10 -6.57 26.04
N GLY A 389 3.40 -7.07 27.06
CA GLY A 389 3.33 -8.49 27.38
C GLY A 389 2.81 -9.35 26.22
N TYR A 390 1.68 -8.97 25.61
CA TYR A 390 1.15 -9.66 24.43
C TYR A 390 2.10 -9.59 23.23
N ASN A 391 2.78 -8.46 22.99
CA ASN A 391 3.80 -8.38 21.94
C ASN A 391 4.99 -9.33 22.20
N ILE A 392 5.38 -9.55 23.46
CA ILE A 392 6.43 -10.52 23.82
C ILE A 392 5.95 -11.96 23.58
N LEU A 393 4.69 -12.28 23.92
CA LEU A 393 4.06 -13.56 23.59
C LEU A 393 3.98 -13.77 22.07
N LEU A 394 3.64 -12.74 21.30
CA LEU A 394 3.67 -12.80 19.83
C LEU A 394 5.09 -13.11 19.32
N VAL A 395 6.13 -12.46 19.85
CA VAL A 395 7.52 -12.78 19.48
C VAL A 395 7.87 -14.24 19.81
N LYS A 396 7.44 -14.75 20.97
CA LYS A 396 7.63 -16.16 21.33
C LYS A 396 6.96 -17.08 20.31
N LYS A 397 5.72 -16.78 19.95
CA LYS A 397 4.93 -17.56 18.98
C LYS A 397 5.56 -17.58 17.60
N LEU A 398 6.00 -16.41 17.11
CA LEU A 398 6.72 -16.30 15.83
C LEU A 398 8.00 -17.14 15.80
N ILE A 399 8.74 -17.20 16.92
CA ILE A 399 9.94 -18.04 17.00
C ILE A 399 9.59 -19.51 16.93
N ILE A 400 8.56 -19.97 17.65
CA ILE A 400 8.15 -21.38 17.67
C ILE A 400 7.62 -21.81 16.30
N ASN A 401 6.60 -21.12 15.80
CA ASN A 401 5.83 -21.55 14.63
C ASN A 401 6.62 -21.51 13.32
N ASN A 402 7.68 -20.70 13.26
CA ASN A 402 8.45 -20.50 12.03
C ASN A 402 9.83 -21.16 12.09
N ASN A 403 10.21 -21.79 13.21
CA ASN A 403 11.58 -22.26 13.45
C ASN A 403 12.08 -23.24 12.38
N GLU A 404 11.24 -24.21 12.00
CA GLU A 404 11.61 -25.26 11.06
C GLU A 404 11.76 -24.75 9.63
N ASP A 405 11.09 -23.63 9.30
CA ASP A 405 11.03 -23.09 7.94
C ASP A 405 12.00 -21.93 7.66
N ILE A 406 12.75 -21.47 8.66
CA ILE A 406 13.67 -20.33 8.50
C ILE A 406 14.66 -20.53 7.36
N GLU A 407 15.27 -21.71 7.24
CA GLU A 407 16.23 -21.97 6.16
C GLU A 407 15.57 -21.88 4.78
N ARG A 408 14.33 -22.39 4.65
CA ARG A 408 13.57 -22.33 3.40
C ARG A 408 13.23 -20.88 3.05
N LEU A 409 12.70 -20.12 4.00
CA LEU A 409 12.38 -18.70 3.82
C LEU A 409 13.62 -17.86 3.51
N LEU A 410 14.78 -18.14 4.12
CA LEU A 410 16.04 -17.47 3.79
C LEU A 410 16.49 -17.74 2.35
N ARG A 411 16.34 -18.98 1.85
CA ARG A 411 16.63 -19.31 0.45
C ARG A 411 15.67 -18.60 -0.51
N LEU A 412 14.37 -18.60 -0.19
CA LEU A 412 13.33 -17.93 -0.97
C LEU A 412 13.58 -16.42 -1.07
N THR A 413 13.79 -15.76 0.07
CA THR A 413 14.02 -14.31 0.10
C THR A 413 15.33 -13.91 -0.58
N LYS A 414 16.36 -14.76 -0.52
CA LYS A 414 17.60 -14.56 -1.29
C LYS A 414 17.38 -14.70 -2.80
N LYS A 415 16.57 -15.69 -3.23
CA LYS A 415 16.22 -15.89 -4.66
C LYS A 415 15.61 -14.62 -5.27
N TYR A 416 14.77 -13.92 -4.51
CA TYR A 416 14.04 -12.73 -4.98
C TYR A 416 14.55 -11.38 -4.44
N ASN A 417 15.74 -11.34 -3.82
CA ASN A 417 16.33 -10.12 -3.24
C ASN A 417 15.43 -9.38 -2.22
N LEU A 418 14.69 -10.15 -1.43
CA LEU A 418 13.81 -9.66 -0.36
C LEU A 418 14.52 -9.59 1.01
N ASN A 419 15.76 -10.05 1.10
CA ASN A 419 16.53 -10.03 2.33
C ASN A 419 16.75 -8.60 2.85
N SER A 420 16.53 -8.39 4.14
CA SER A 420 16.72 -7.10 4.80
C SER A 420 17.07 -7.28 6.28
N ASN A 421 17.93 -6.42 6.80
CA ASN A 421 18.26 -6.37 8.23
C ASN A 421 17.05 -5.97 9.11
N SER A 422 15.96 -5.50 8.50
CA SER A 422 14.69 -5.24 9.19
C SER A 422 13.83 -6.49 9.35
N SER A 423 14.10 -7.54 8.59
CA SER A 423 13.26 -8.75 8.54
C SER A 423 13.37 -9.57 9.81
N PHE A 424 12.26 -10.25 10.15
CA PHE A 424 12.24 -11.23 11.23
C PHE A 424 13.29 -12.32 11.01
N LEU A 425 13.52 -12.74 9.76
CA LEU A 425 14.54 -13.75 9.41
C LEU A 425 15.96 -13.30 9.80
N SER A 426 16.23 -11.99 9.85
CA SER A 426 17.51 -11.45 10.34
C SER A 426 17.56 -11.35 11.86
N ALA A 427 16.40 -11.26 12.53
CA ALA A 427 16.30 -11.13 13.98
C ALA A 427 16.31 -12.49 14.69
N ILE A 428 15.70 -13.52 14.10
CA ILE A 428 15.38 -14.78 14.79
C ILE A 428 16.59 -15.47 15.42
N VAL A 429 17.71 -15.59 14.69
CA VAL A 429 18.93 -16.22 15.21
C VAL A 429 19.41 -15.52 16.49
N THR A 430 19.33 -14.19 16.52
CA THR A 430 19.75 -13.44 17.71
C THR A 430 18.72 -13.50 18.81
N LEU A 431 17.42 -13.56 18.49
CA LEU A 431 16.37 -13.76 19.50
C LEU A 431 16.54 -15.11 20.19
N GLN A 432 16.71 -16.19 19.41
CA GLN A 432 16.95 -17.55 19.91
C GLN A 432 18.24 -17.65 20.73
N SER A 433 19.33 -17.02 20.29
CA SER A 433 20.60 -17.03 21.04
C SER A 433 20.50 -16.34 22.42
N ASN A 434 19.44 -15.57 22.67
CA ASN A 434 19.19 -14.89 23.94
C ASN A 434 18.00 -15.49 24.71
N ASP A 435 17.44 -16.62 24.28
CA ASP A 435 16.26 -17.21 24.93
C ASP A 435 16.50 -17.67 26.37
N GLY A 436 17.74 -18.01 26.71
CA GLY A 436 18.18 -18.36 28.07
C GLY A 436 18.32 -17.17 29.02
N LEU A 437 18.08 -15.93 28.58
CA LEU A 437 18.00 -14.79 29.48
C LEU A 437 16.78 -14.91 30.40
N LEU A 438 16.92 -14.43 31.64
CA LEU A 438 15.77 -14.17 32.51
C LEU A 438 14.75 -13.32 31.75
N LEU A 439 13.46 -13.63 31.88
CA LEU A 439 12.41 -12.97 31.08
C LEU A 439 12.49 -11.44 31.16
N LYS A 440 12.74 -10.89 32.35
CA LYS A 440 12.98 -9.46 32.56
C LYS A 440 14.07 -8.92 31.63
N GLU A 441 15.24 -9.55 31.62
CA GLU A 441 16.37 -9.11 30.80
C GLU A 441 16.10 -9.30 29.31
N TYR A 442 15.33 -10.32 28.93
CA TYR A 442 14.86 -10.49 27.55
C TYR A 442 13.94 -9.35 27.11
N VAL A 443 12.98 -8.95 27.94
CA VAL A 443 12.08 -7.80 27.66
C VAL A 443 12.89 -6.51 27.49
N LYS A 444 13.86 -6.26 28.39
CA LYS A 444 14.77 -5.11 28.29
C LYS A 444 15.57 -5.15 26.99
N TYR A 445 16.13 -6.30 26.65
CA TYR A 445 16.88 -6.50 25.42
C TYR A 445 16.03 -6.23 24.18
N PHE A 446 14.81 -6.78 24.13
CA PHE A 446 13.87 -6.59 23.03
C PHE A 446 13.51 -5.12 22.83
N LEU A 447 13.08 -4.43 23.90
CA LEU A 447 12.73 -3.01 23.86
C LEU A 447 13.92 -2.14 23.44
N LYS A 448 15.11 -2.38 23.99
CA LYS A 448 16.29 -1.60 23.60
C LYS A 448 16.65 -1.81 22.14
N LYS A 449 16.79 -3.07 21.70
CA LYS A 449 17.37 -3.38 20.40
C LYS A 449 16.40 -3.20 19.24
N TYR A 450 15.20 -3.77 19.34
CA TYR A 450 14.26 -3.86 18.22
C TYR A 450 13.24 -2.71 18.20
N VAL A 451 13.11 -1.97 19.31
CA VAL A 451 12.19 -0.83 19.42
C VAL A 451 12.97 0.49 19.45
N ILE A 452 13.73 0.75 20.52
CA ILE A 452 14.32 2.07 20.78
C ILE A 452 15.50 2.37 19.85
N ILE A 453 16.57 1.55 19.90
CA ILE A 453 17.76 1.74 19.05
C ILE A 453 17.39 1.65 17.57
N ARG A 454 16.48 0.73 17.23
CA ARG A 454 15.99 0.58 15.86
C ARG A 454 15.29 1.84 15.38
N HIS A 455 14.36 2.40 16.16
CA HIS A 455 13.69 3.65 15.81
C HIS A 455 14.70 4.79 15.62
N GLN A 456 15.62 4.96 16.56
CA GLN A 456 16.65 6.00 16.49
C GLN A 456 17.51 5.87 15.23
N TRP A 457 17.91 4.66 14.87
CA TRP A 457 18.69 4.44 13.65
C TRP A 457 17.90 4.75 12.37
N VAL A 458 16.62 4.39 12.33
CA VAL A 458 15.75 4.66 11.18
C VAL A 458 15.43 6.15 11.05
N SER A 459 15.14 6.82 12.17
CA SER A 459 14.84 8.25 12.16
C SER A 459 16.05 9.07 11.72
N LEU A 460 17.26 8.75 12.21
CA LEU A 460 18.49 9.38 11.76
C LEU A 460 18.77 9.18 10.27
N LYS A 461 18.43 8.00 9.72
CA LYS A 461 18.53 7.74 8.28
C LYS A 461 17.53 8.54 7.44
N LYS A 462 16.35 8.85 7.99
CA LYS A 462 15.30 9.63 7.33
C LYS A 462 15.46 11.14 7.55
N MET A 463 16.30 11.55 8.49
CA MET A 463 16.55 12.95 8.81
C MET A 463 17.20 13.65 7.63
N ASN A 464 16.66 14.82 7.28
CA ASN A 464 17.23 15.71 6.28
C ASN A 464 17.37 17.12 6.88
N ASN A 465 17.78 18.10 6.05
CA ASN A 465 18.08 19.45 6.53
C ASN A 465 16.89 20.19 7.16
N THR A 466 15.64 19.76 6.92
CA THR A 466 14.44 20.46 7.37
C THR A 466 13.45 19.58 8.13
N GLN A 467 13.59 18.26 8.11
CA GLN A 467 12.63 17.30 8.68
C GLN A 467 13.29 16.19 9.47
N SER A 468 12.67 15.83 10.60
CA SER A 468 13.01 14.65 11.42
C SER A 468 11.77 13.77 11.61
N THR A 469 11.95 12.46 11.63
CA THR A 469 10.90 11.49 11.96
C THR A 469 11.09 10.90 13.37
N GLU A 470 11.94 11.51 14.20
CA GLU A 470 12.16 11.09 15.58
C GLU A 470 10.89 11.26 16.42
N LYS A 471 10.63 10.27 17.27
CA LYS A 471 9.52 10.24 18.24
C LYS A 471 9.98 10.43 19.68
N PHE A 472 11.29 10.36 19.91
CA PHE A 472 11.95 10.71 21.16
C PHE A 472 13.37 11.23 20.87
N ILE A 473 13.95 11.97 21.82
CA ILE A 473 15.37 12.37 21.82
C ILE A 473 16.08 11.63 22.94
N ARG A 474 17.33 11.23 22.70
CA ARG A 474 18.20 10.58 23.70
C ARG A 474 19.46 11.41 23.91
N GLU A 475 19.83 11.67 25.16
CA GLU A 475 21.00 12.47 25.54
C GLU A 475 21.53 11.98 26.90
N ASP A 476 22.80 11.61 26.97
CA ASP A 476 23.48 11.19 28.22
C ASP A 476 22.72 10.18 29.10
N GLY A 477 22.11 9.16 28.48
CA GLY A 477 21.33 8.13 29.17
C GLY A 477 19.91 8.54 29.54
N LEU A 478 19.53 9.79 29.22
CA LEU A 478 18.17 10.30 29.35
C LEU A 478 17.42 10.16 28.03
N ILE A 479 16.10 10.06 28.13
CA ILE A 479 15.18 10.03 27.00
C ILE A 479 14.02 11.01 27.22
N ARG A 480 13.57 11.66 26.15
CA ARG A 480 12.45 12.61 26.17
C ARG A 480 11.49 12.36 25.03
N PHE A 481 10.19 12.36 25.33
CA PHE A 481 9.10 12.24 24.35
C PHE A 481 9.07 13.41 23.37
N ILE A 482 8.75 13.15 22.09
CA ILE A 482 8.45 14.18 21.09
C ILE A 482 7.02 14.01 20.59
N ASP A 483 6.67 12.82 20.11
CA ASP A 483 5.42 12.57 19.40
C ASP A 483 5.06 11.07 19.46
N ASP A 484 3.80 10.73 19.21
CA ASP A 484 3.33 9.35 19.18
C ASP A 484 3.32 8.78 17.74
N VAL A 485 2.96 7.49 17.63
CA VAL A 485 2.82 6.83 16.34
C VAL A 485 1.79 5.72 16.44
N ASP A 486 0.90 5.67 15.45
CA ASP A 486 -0.03 4.57 15.28
C ASP A 486 0.55 3.46 14.40
N TYR A 487 -0.04 2.27 14.49
CA TYR A 487 0.40 1.10 13.74
C TYR A 487 -0.78 0.22 13.33
N ALA A 488 -0.67 -0.36 12.13
CA ALA A 488 -1.63 -1.27 11.55
C ALA A 488 -0.91 -2.18 10.55
N TYR A 489 -1.59 -3.26 10.13
CA TYR A 489 -1.14 -4.05 9.00
C TYR A 489 -0.97 -3.16 7.77
N SER A 490 0.09 -3.39 7.01
CA SER A 490 0.16 -2.85 5.65
C SER A 490 -0.90 -3.51 4.76
N SER A 491 -1.38 -2.77 3.76
CA SER A 491 -2.35 -3.28 2.79
C SER A 491 -1.61 -3.84 1.56
N PRO A 492 -1.73 -5.14 1.25
CA PRO A 492 -0.97 -5.80 0.19
C PRO A 492 -1.54 -5.62 -1.22
N ARG A 493 -2.37 -4.59 -1.49
CA ARG A 493 -3.04 -4.37 -2.79
C ARG A 493 -4.08 -5.43 -3.18
N LEU A 494 -4.38 -6.41 -2.32
CA LEU A 494 -5.40 -7.43 -2.61
C LEU A 494 -6.79 -6.83 -2.79
N ASN A 495 -7.14 -5.81 -2.01
CA ASN A 495 -8.35 -5.01 -2.21
C ASN A 495 -8.47 -4.45 -3.63
N THR A 496 -7.40 -3.83 -4.12
CA THR A 496 -7.33 -3.30 -5.48
C THR A 496 -7.49 -4.41 -6.51
N LEU A 497 -6.86 -5.57 -6.29
CA LEU A 497 -7.02 -6.72 -7.18
C LEU A 497 -8.47 -7.23 -7.19
N ILE A 498 -9.11 -7.36 -6.03
CA ILE A 498 -10.52 -7.77 -5.91
C ILE A 498 -11.43 -6.76 -6.63
N ASP A 499 -11.17 -5.47 -6.47
CA ASP A 499 -11.90 -4.44 -7.20
C ASP A 499 -11.68 -4.58 -8.72
N PHE A 500 -10.47 -4.90 -9.20
CA PHE A 500 -10.21 -5.16 -10.61
C PHE A 500 -10.99 -6.38 -11.12
N LEU A 501 -11.02 -7.48 -10.35
CA LEU A 501 -11.77 -8.69 -10.69
C LEU A 501 -13.29 -8.44 -10.70
N ARG A 502 -13.79 -7.56 -9.82
CA ARG A 502 -15.20 -7.10 -9.83
C ARG A 502 -15.51 -6.22 -11.05
N GLU A 503 -14.62 -5.31 -11.43
CA GLU A 503 -14.80 -4.43 -12.60
C GLU A 503 -14.73 -5.18 -13.93
N LEU A 504 -13.95 -6.25 -13.97
CA LEU A 504 -13.98 -7.26 -15.02
C LEU A 504 -15.19 -8.19 -14.94
N GLN A 505 -16.03 -8.04 -13.93
CA GLN A 505 -17.24 -8.84 -13.72
C GLN A 505 -16.94 -10.35 -13.53
N LEU A 506 -15.76 -10.72 -13.01
CA LEU A 506 -15.47 -12.11 -12.60
C LEU A 506 -16.10 -12.42 -11.24
N ILE A 507 -16.10 -11.45 -10.34
CA ILE A 507 -16.70 -11.55 -9.01
C ILE A 507 -17.94 -10.64 -8.98
N LYS A 508 -19.01 -11.07 -8.29
CA LYS A 508 -20.20 -10.27 -8.03
C LYS A 508 -19.89 -9.03 -7.18
N GLU A 509 -20.82 -8.08 -7.16
CA GLU A 509 -20.69 -6.83 -6.41
C GLU A 509 -20.53 -7.04 -4.89
N ASP A 510 -21.07 -8.14 -4.36
CA ASP A 510 -20.92 -8.56 -2.96
C ASP A 510 -19.51 -9.05 -2.62
N LYS A 511 -18.64 -9.20 -3.62
CA LYS A 511 -17.28 -9.76 -3.54
C LYS A 511 -17.23 -11.23 -3.10
N LYS A 512 -18.36 -11.93 -2.93
CA LYS A 512 -18.43 -13.26 -2.33
C LYS A 512 -18.51 -14.41 -3.32
N ASN A 513 -18.95 -14.14 -4.55
CA ASN A 513 -19.27 -15.19 -5.50
C ASN A 513 -18.72 -14.87 -6.89
N LEU A 514 -18.30 -15.92 -7.61
CA LEU A 514 -17.98 -15.80 -9.02
C LEU A 514 -19.25 -15.57 -9.87
N THR A 515 -19.11 -14.85 -10.97
CA THR A 515 -20.10 -14.79 -12.05
C THR A 515 -19.91 -15.97 -12.99
N THR A 516 -20.83 -16.17 -13.95
CA THR A 516 -20.66 -17.20 -14.99
C THR A 516 -19.38 -17.00 -15.79
N ILE A 517 -19.10 -15.76 -16.20
CA ILE A 517 -17.86 -15.41 -16.91
C ILE A 517 -16.65 -15.60 -15.98
N GLY A 518 -16.80 -15.28 -14.69
CA GLY A 518 -15.80 -15.56 -13.66
C GLY A 518 -15.40 -17.02 -13.61
N LEU A 519 -16.37 -17.92 -13.57
CA LEU A 519 -16.13 -19.37 -13.57
C LEU A 519 -15.47 -19.84 -14.87
N GLU A 520 -15.92 -19.36 -16.03
CA GLU A 520 -15.33 -19.71 -17.33
C GLU A 520 -13.86 -19.30 -17.41
N LEU A 521 -13.54 -18.05 -17.04
CA LEU A 521 -12.18 -17.54 -17.07
C LEU A 521 -11.30 -18.18 -15.99
N PHE A 522 -11.85 -18.43 -14.80
CA PHE A 522 -11.14 -19.13 -13.74
C PHE A 522 -10.73 -20.54 -14.18
N ASN A 523 -11.64 -21.30 -14.81
CA ASN A 523 -11.35 -22.64 -15.33
C ASN A 523 -10.35 -22.64 -16.51
N SER A 524 -10.01 -21.47 -17.06
CA SER A 524 -9.02 -21.32 -18.14
C SER A 524 -7.60 -20.98 -17.64
N LEU A 525 -7.44 -20.69 -16.34
CA LEU A 525 -6.14 -20.42 -15.71
C LEU A 525 -5.31 -21.70 -15.59
#